data_AF-A0A813ZZ55-F1
#
_entry.id   AF-A0A813ZZ55-F1
#
_cell.length_a   1.000
_cell.length_b   1.000
_cell.length_c   1.000
_cell.angle_alpha   90.00
_cell.angle_beta   90.00
_cell.angle_gamma   90.00
#
_symmetry.space_group_name_H-M   'P 1'
#
loop_
_entity.id
_entity.type
_entity.pdbx_description
1 polymer ?
#
loop_
_entity_poly.entity_id
_entity_poly.type
_entity_poly.pdbx_seq_one_letter_code
_entity_poly.pdbx_strand_id
1 'polypeptide(L)'
;MAGIFDINRYCETDPLYSCTVCTVDASETMLNVHVRMPAILTTQQEIDQWLDFGRYDTEKVLPLLVSHNDIQMYRVTPSVGSTKTNDMNNIRPFIADQNNKTISPNRNTLDSFIIKGKSSVEPTSKNDNIKKTKKTPTKRGQSSIEDYMFKDTKPSGKRFKK
;
A
#
# COMPACT_ATOMS: atom_id res chain seq x y z
N MET A 1 -19.26 -4.14 9.93
CA MET A 1 -19.15 -4.07 8.46
C MET A 1 -19.88 -5.25 7.87
N ALA A 2 -20.54 -5.06 6.73
CA ALA A 2 -21.20 -6.15 6.02
C ALA A 2 -20.13 -7.06 5.36
N GLY A 3 -20.35 -8.36 5.45
CA GLY A 3 -19.45 -9.36 4.89
C GLY A 3 -20.19 -10.64 4.56
N ILE A 4 -19.60 -11.44 3.69
CA ILE A 4 -20.08 -12.74 3.25
C ILE A 4 -19.06 -13.78 3.71
N PHE A 5 -19.51 -14.95 4.13
CA PHE A 5 -18.64 -16.03 4.56
C PHE A 5 -18.98 -17.33 3.82
N ASP A 6 -18.00 -18.23 3.76
CA ASP A 6 -18.17 -19.59 3.26
C ASP A 6 -17.31 -20.57 4.07
N ILE A 7 -17.71 -21.84 4.06
CA ILE A 7 -17.09 -22.93 4.80
C ILE A 7 -16.47 -23.91 3.81
N ASN A 8 -15.14 -23.93 3.74
CA ASN A 8 -14.41 -24.90 2.97
C ASN A 8 -14.19 -26.19 3.78
N ARG A 9 -14.74 -27.32 3.29
CA ARG A 9 -14.67 -28.65 3.91
C ARG A 9 -13.79 -29.65 3.15
N TYR A 10 -12.95 -29.19 2.22
CA TYR A 10 -12.13 -30.06 1.38
C TYR A 10 -10.87 -30.61 2.07
N CYS A 11 -10.50 -30.10 3.24
CA CYS A 11 -9.36 -30.61 4.02
C CYS A 11 -9.79 -31.75 4.94
N GLU A 12 -8.91 -32.71 5.19
CA GLU A 12 -9.12 -33.79 6.18
C GLU A 12 -9.15 -33.28 7.63
N THR A 13 -8.83 -32.01 7.83
CA THR A 13 -8.84 -31.28 9.10
C THR A 13 -10.20 -30.62 9.37
N ASP A 14 -10.26 -29.80 10.42
CA ASP A 14 -11.43 -28.97 10.72
C ASP A 14 -11.85 -28.08 9.53
N PRO A 15 -13.17 -27.80 9.38
CA PRO A 15 -13.68 -26.91 8.35
C PRO A 15 -13.04 -25.52 8.42
N LEU A 16 -12.60 -24.99 7.28
CA LEU A 16 -12.05 -23.64 7.18
C LEU A 16 -13.18 -22.63 6.93
N TYR A 17 -13.40 -21.75 7.91
CA TYR A 17 -14.29 -20.61 7.78
C TYR A 17 -13.53 -19.42 7.21
N SER A 18 -14.02 -18.86 6.11
CA SER A 18 -13.43 -17.68 5.48
C SER A 18 -14.49 -16.64 5.20
N CYS A 19 -14.12 -15.36 5.24
CA CYS A 19 -15.03 -14.27 4.94
C CYS A 19 -14.39 -13.22 4.03
N THR A 20 -15.26 -12.46 3.36
CA THR A 20 -14.91 -11.30 2.56
C THR A 20 -15.73 -10.10 3.01
N VAL A 21 -15.11 -8.92 2.97
CA VAL A 21 -15.78 -7.66 3.32
C VAL A 21 -16.38 -7.05 2.07
N CYS A 22 -17.67 -6.70 2.13
CA CYS A 22 -18.34 -6.00 1.04
C CYS A 22 -17.81 -4.57 0.93
N THR A 23 -17.59 -4.10 -0.30
CA THR A 23 -17.13 -2.74 -0.57
C THR A 23 -18.13 -2.00 -1.44
N VAL A 24 -18.23 -0.69 -1.23
CA VAL A 24 -19.06 0.26 -1.97
C VAL A 24 -18.18 1.42 -2.45
N ASP A 25 -18.74 2.29 -3.28
CA ASP A 25 -18.05 3.51 -3.69
C ASP A 25 -17.83 4.43 -2.48
N ALA A 26 -16.72 5.15 -2.50
CA ALA A 26 -16.36 6.04 -1.39
C ALA A 26 -17.38 7.18 -1.27
N SER A 27 -17.71 7.49 -0.01
CA SER A 27 -18.45 8.69 0.35
C SER A 27 -17.59 9.95 0.17
N GLU A 28 -18.20 11.14 0.19
CA GLU A 28 -17.48 12.40 -0.01
C GLU A 28 -16.31 12.56 0.98
N THR A 29 -16.53 12.17 2.23
CA THR A 29 -15.51 12.20 3.28
C THR A 29 -14.33 11.26 2.97
N MET A 30 -14.60 10.10 2.35
CA MET A 30 -13.60 9.06 2.09
C MET A 30 -12.83 9.23 0.77
N LEU A 31 -13.40 9.95 -0.21
CA LEU A 31 -12.82 10.13 -1.54
C LEU A 31 -11.41 10.74 -1.54
N ASN A 32 -11.10 11.58 -0.54
CA ASN A 32 -9.76 12.15 -0.37
C ASN A 32 -8.69 11.12 0.00
N VAL A 33 -9.10 9.96 0.53
CA VAL A 33 -8.20 8.88 0.97
C VAL A 33 -8.21 7.73 -0.04
N HIS A 34 -9.40 7.31 -0.51
CA HIS A 34 -9.54 6.21 -1.45
C HIS A 34 -10.90 6.24 -2.17
N VAL A 35 -10.99 5.66 -3.37
CA VAL A 35 -12.21 5.62 -4.20
C VAL A 35 -13.24 4.56 -3.79
N ARG A 36 -12.87 3.68 -2.86
CA ARG A 36 -13.71 2.59 -2.32
C ARG A 36 -13.69 2.61 -0.81
N MET A 37 -14.79 2.18 -0.19
CA MET A 37 -14.93 2.04 1.25
C MET A 37 -15.66 0.73 1.61
N PRO A 38 -15.50 0.19 2.82
CA PRO A 38 -16.31 -0.94 3.26
C PRO A 38 -17.79 -0.53 3.39
N ALA A 39 -18.69 -1.48 3.15
CA ALA A 39 -20.10 -1.33 3.49
C ALA A 39 -20.27 -1.39 5.02
N ILE A 40 -20.65 -0.27 5.63
CA ILE A 40 -20.81 -0.14 7.08
C ILE A 40 -22.30 -0.23 7.41
N LEU A 41 -22.66 -1.11 8.34
CA LEU A 41 -24.00 -1.16 8.93
C LEU A 41 -23.94 -0.29 10.19
N THR A 42 -24.76 0.75 10.25
CA THR A 42 -24.67 1.83 11.25
C THR A 42 -25.67 1.66 12.38
N THR A 43 -26.79 0.97 12.13
CA THR A 43 -27.84 0.76 13.13
C THR A 43 -27.96 -0.71 13.52
N GLN A 44 -28.48 -0.96 14.72
CA GLN A 44 -28.76 -2.33 15.18
C GLN A 44 -29.77 -3.05 14.24
N GLN A 45 -30.75 -2.31 13.73
CA GLN A 45 -31.74 -2.85 12.80
C GLN A 45 -31.10 -3.34 11.49
N GLU A 46 -30.16 -2.57 10.93
CA GLU A 46 -29.41 -2.97 9.72
C GLU A 46 -28.57 -4.23 9.98
N ILE A 47 -27.96 -4.32 11.17
CA ILE A 47 -27.18 -5.50 11.58
C ILE A 47 -28.09 -6.73 11.68
N ASP A 48 -29.23 -6.61 12.36
CA ASP A 48 -30.19 -7.70 12.54
C ASP A 48 -30.75 -8.16 11.18
N GLN A 49 -31.08 -7.20 10.31
CA GLN A 49 -31.56 -7.49 8.95
C GLN A 49 -30.50 -8.17 8.09
N TRP A 50 -29.22 -7.80 8.22
CA TRP A 50 -28.11 -8.44 7.50
C TRP A 50 -27.80 -9.87 7.99
N LEU A 51 -27.95 -10.12 9.29
CA LEU A 51 -27.63 -11.42 9.89
C LEU A 51 -28.78 -12.43 9.81
N ASP A 52 -30.03 -11.99 9.78
CA ASP A 52 -31.22 -12.86 9.75
C ASP A 52 -31.59 -13.32 8.33
N PHE A 53 -30.78 -14.21 7.78
CA PHE A 53 -30.98 -14.82 6.46
C PHE A 53 -32.22 -15.71 6.37
N GLY A 54 -32.86 -16.07 7.49
CA GLY A 54 -34.10 -16.83 7.51
C GLY A 54 -35.34 -15.97 7.27
N ARG A 55 -35.25 -14.67 7.62
CA ARG A 55 -36.36 -13.70 7.51
C ARG A 55 -36.22 -12.75 6.32
N TYR A 56 -35.00 -12.41 5.93
CA TYR A 56 -34.73 -11.42 4.88
C TYR A 56 -34.01 -12.05 3.69
N ASP A 57 -34.64 -11.95 2.52
CA ASP A 57 -34.06 -12.39 1.25
C ASP A 57 -32.94 -11.45 0.79
N THR A 58 -32.07 -11.94 -0.10
CA THR A 58 -30.93 -11.18 -0.64
C THR A 58 -31.34 -9.82 -1.20
N GLU A 59 -32.46 -9.74 -1.94
CA GLU A 59 -32.96 -8.49 -2.53
C GLU A 59 -33.32 -7.43 -1.48
N LYS A 60 -33.67 -7.84 -0.26
CA LYS A 60 -34.02 -6.92 0.84
C LYS A 60 -32.81 -6.43 1.62
N VAL A 61 -31.69 -7.16 1.59
CA VAL A 61 -30.46 -6.81 2.33
C VAL A 61 -29.44 -6.09 1.45
N LEU A 62 -29.47 -6.29 0.13
CA LEU A 62 -28.59 -5.57 -0.80
C LEU A 62 -28.69 -4.03 -0.69
N PRO A 63 -29.87 -3.43 -0.50
CA PRO A 63 -30.00 -1.98 -0.32
C PRO A 63 -29.32 -1.42 0.94
N LEU A 64 -28.92 -2.28 1.89
CA LEU A 64 -28.15 -1.87 3.07
C LEU A 64 -26.68 -1.59 2.73
N LEU A 65 -26.20 -2.04 1.57
CA LEU A 65 -24.82 -1.86 1.12
C LEU A 65 -24.65 -0.48 0.48
N VAL A 66 -24.63 0.57 1.32
CA VAL A 66 -24.48 1.96 0.88
C VAL A 66 -23.27 2.64 1.53
N SER A 67 -22.83 3.74 0.92
CA SER A 67 -21.76 4.59 1.45
C SER A 67 -22.28 5.51 2.55
N HIS A 68 -21.51 5.71 3.62
CA HIS A 68 -21.86 6.62 4.72
C HIS A 68 -20.85 7.76 4.85
N ASN A 69 -21.35 8.96 5.16
CA ASN A 69 -20.53 10.16 5.41
C ASN A 69 -20.14 10.34 6.88
N ASP A 70 -20.83 9.65 7.80
CA ASP A 70 -20.60 9.74 9.25
C ASP A 70 -19.36 8.92 9.67
N ILE A 71 -18.20 9.37 9.21
CA ILE A 71 -16.91 8.74 9.44
C ILE A 71 -15.89 9.82 9.79
N GLN A 72 -15.15 9.61 10.87
CA GLN A 72 -14.02 10.45 11.25
C GLN A 72 -12.71 9.74 10.93
N MET A 73 -11.75 10.48 10.36
CA MET A 73 -10.44 9.96 10.00
C MET A 73 -9.36 10.96 10.36
N TYR A 74 -8.19 10.43 10.72
CA TYR A 74 -6.99 11.21 10.98
C TYR A 74 -5.76 10.45 10.48
N ARG A 75 -4.70 11.20 10.18
CA ARG A 75 -3.42 10.62 9.77
C ARG A 75 -2.80 9.83 10.93
N VAL A 76 -2.23 8.67 10.63
CA VAL A 76 -1.49 7.82 11.58
C VAL A 76 -0.03 7.66 11.15
N THR A 77 0.77 6.98 11.99
CA THR A 77 2.19 6.73 11.70
C THR A 77 2.36 5.78 10.51
N PRO A 78 3.42 5.93 9.68
CA PRO A 78 3.70 4.99 8.58
C PRO A 78 3.97 3.54 9.02
N SER A 79 4.25 3.32 10.32
CA SER A 79 4.51 1.99 10.90
C SER A 79 3.36 1.01 10.67
N VAL A 80 2.13 1.49 10.51
CA VAL A 80 0.93 0.67 10.23
C VAL A 80 1.04 -0.14 8.94
N GLY A 81 1.88 0.28 7.98
CA GLY A 81 2.10 -0.46 6.74
C GLY A 81 2.84 -1.78 6.91
N SER A 82 3.47 -2.02 8.07
CA SER A 82 4.14 -3.28 8.40
C SER A 82 3.17 -4.22 9.14
N THR A 83 2.82 -5.34 8.51
CA THR A 83 1.96 -6.38 9.11
C THR A 83 2.61 -7.08 10.31
N LYS A 84 3.91 -6.91 10.53
CA LYS A 84 4.64 -7.47 11.69
C LYS A 84 4.49 -6.61 12.94
N THR A 85 4.06 -5.36 12.80
CA THR A 85 4.05 -4.38 13.89
C THR A 85 2.65 -4.24 14.46
N ASN A 86 2.41 -4.79 15.65
CA ASN A 86 1.16 -4.66 16.38
C ASN A 86 1.34 -3.74 17.60
N ASP A 87 1.23 -2.42 17.40
CA ASP A 87 1.46 -1.39 18.42
C ASP A 87 0.29 -0.39 18.46
N MET A 88 -0.08 0.08 19.65
CA MET A 88 -1.10 1.13 19.85
C MET A 88 -0.82 2.41 19.08
N ASN A 89 0.45 2.73 18.80
CA ASN A 89 0.84 3.90 18.03
C ASN A 89 0.37 3.86 16.57
N ASN A 90 -0.04 2.69 16.05
CA ASN A 90 -0.61 2.55 14.71
C ASN A 90 -2.01 3.17 14.57
N ILE A 91 -2.74 3.33 15.69
CA ILE A 91 -4.08 3.92 15.70
C ILE A 91 -4.12 5.31 16.36
N ARG A 92 -2.99 5.85 16.81
CA ARG A 92 -2.95 7.18 17.42
C ARG A 92 -2.78 8.26 16.35
N PRO A 93 -3.36 9.46 16.54
CA PRO A 93 -3.11 10.59 15.65
C PRO A 93 -1.62 10.88 15.51
N PHE A 94 -1.16 10.99 14.27
CA PHE A 94 0.20 11.35 13.96
C PHE A 94 0.40 12.85 14.17
N ILE A 95 1.18 13.21 15.20
CA ILE A 95 1.59 14.57 15.47
C ILE A 95 2.98 14.77 14.83
N ALA A 96 3.05 15.61 13.80
CA ALA A 96 4.34 15.98 13.24
C ALA A 96 5.05 16.95 14.18
N ASP A 97 6.26 16.61 14.64
CA ASP A 97 7.09 17.56 15.36
C ASP A 97 7.50 18.71 14.43
N GLN A 98 6.87 19.88 14.60
CA GLN A 98 7.19 21.12 13.87
C GLN A 98 8.62 21.64 14.15
N ASN A 99 9.33 21.04 15.12
CA ASN A 99 10.62 21.50 15.61
C ASN A 99 11.84 20.77 15.01
N ASN A 100 11.64 19.79 14.12
CA ASN A 100 12.75 19.23 13.33
C ASN A 100 12.89 19.91 11.97
N LYS A 101 13.10 21.23 11.97
CA LYS A 101 14.10 21.82 11.09
C LYS A 101 15.47 21.47 11.67
N THR A 102 15.86 20.21 11.63
CA THR A 102 17.29 19.95 11.56
C THR A 102 17.73 20.54 10.23
N ILE A 103 18.55 21.59 10.31
CA ILE A 103 19.46 21.94 9.23
C ILE A 103 20.37 20.71 9.09
N SER A 104 19.89 19.66 8.43
CA SER A 104 20.73 18.55 8.03
C SER A 104 21.64 19.12 6.96
N PRO A 105 22.97 19.14 7.15
CA PRO A 105 23.85 19.56 6.08
C PRO A 105 23.59 18.60 4.93
N ASN A 106 23.31 19.18 3.78
CA ASN A 106 23.09 18.52 2.52
C ASN A 106 24.09 17.37 2.33
N ARG A 107 23.67 16.14 2.60
CA ARG A 107 24.36 14.92 2.19
C ARG A 107 23.49 14.28 1.13
N ASN A 108 23.54 14.89 -0.05
CA ASN A 108 23.38 14.16 -1.29
C ASN A 108 24.26 12.90 -1.23
N THR A 109 23.61 11.76 -1.05
CA THR A 109 23.74 10.54 -1.87
C THR A 109 25.16 10.06 -2.24
N LEU A 110 25.47 8.84 -1.76
CA LEU A 110 26.46 7.85 -2.22
C LEU A 110 27.86 7.78 -1.55
N ASP A 111 28.25 8.73 -0.70
CA ASP A 111 29.62 8.72 -0.13
C ASP A 111 29.89 7.66 0.94
N SER A 112 28.86 7.08 1.56
CA SER A 112 29.04 6.03 2.58
C SER A 112 29.47 4.67 2.00
N PHE A 113 29.40 4.49 0.67
CA PHE A 113 29.74 3.24 -0.01
C PHE A 113 31.18 3.22 -0.57
N ILE A 114 31.87 4.36 -0.63
CA ILE A 114 33.23 4.46 -1.17
C ILE A 114 34.30 4.39 -0.07
N ILE A 115 33.93 4.49 1.21
CA ILE A 115 34.84 4.41 2.37
C ILE A 115 35.03 2.94 2.80
N LYS A 116 35.27 2.04 1.85
CA LYS A 116 35.71 0.66 2.13
C LYS A 116 36.78 0.25 1.12
N GLY A 117 37.93 0.93 1.21
CA GLY A 117 39.10 0.55 0.44
C GLY A 117 40.12 1.67 0.33
N LYS A 118 40.87 1.91 1.41
CA LYS A 118 42.34 2.10 1.40
C LYS A 118 42.85 2.53 2.76
N SER A 119 43.64 1.65 3.33
CA SER A 119 44.62 1.87 4.37
C SER A 119 45.63 2.97 4.01
N SER A 120 45.95 3.80 5.00
CA SER A 120 47.25 4.43 5.29
C SER A 120 47.93 5.35 4.25
N VAL A 121 48.45 6.47 4.79
CA VAL A 121 49.57 7.32 4.34
C VAL A 121 49.21 8.67 3.67
N GLU A 122 49.43 9.76 4.42
CA GLU A 122 49.95 11.06 3.94
C GLU A 122 51.50 11.04 4.11
N PRO A 123 52.36 11.83 3.40
CA PRO A 123 52.10 13.22 2.96
C PRO A 123 52.78 13.72 1.64
N THR A 124 52.52 15.01 1.33
CA THR A 124 53.36 16.03 0.64
C THR A 124 53.40 16.23 -0.90
N SER A 125 52.95 17.45 -1.27
CA SER A 125 53.62 18.48 -2.11
C SER A 125 53.57 18.48 -3.66
N LYS A 126 53.14 19.67 -4.14
CA LYS A 126 53.53 20.47 -5.34
C LYS A 126 53.14 20.03 -6.77
N ASN A 127 52.42 20.97 -7.41
CA ASN A 127 52.40 21.42 -8.81
C ASN A 127 52.93 20.50 -9.92
N ASP A 128 52.13 20.30 -10.97
CA ASP A 128 52.31 21.05 -12.23
C ASP A 128 51.18 20.81 -13.25
N ASN A 129 51.04 21.82 -14.12
CA ASN A 129 50.09 21.97 -15.23
C ASN A 129 50.09 20.79 -16.23
N ILE A 130 48.97 20.58 -16.95
CA ILE A 130 48.87 20.67 -18.45
C ILE A 130 47.60 20.03 -19.05
N LYS A 131 46.98 20.79 -19.98
CA LYS A 131 46.15 20.46 -21.17
C LYS A 131 44.69 19.96 -21.05
N LYS A 132 43.82 20.91 -21.43
CA LYS A 132 42.65 20.83 -22.33
C LYS A 132 42.50 19.51 -23.12
N THR A 133 41.28 18.97 -23.14
CA THR A 133 40.61 18.51 -24.38
C THR A 133 39.08 18.55 -24.22
N LYS A 134 38.41 19.14 -25.21
CA LYS A 134 36.95 19.18 -25.39
C LYS A 134 36.46 17.86 -25.98
N LYS A 135 35.34 17.29 -25.48
CA LYS A 135 34.38 16.49 -26.27
C LYS A 135 32.97 16.52 -25.65
N THR A 136 32.03 17.16 -26.33
CA THR A 136 30.59 16.82 -26.41
C THR A 136 30.37 16.01 -27.70
N PRO A 137 29.19 15.46 -28.02
CA PRO A 137 27.97 15.12 -27.25
C PRO A 137 27.54 13.64 -27.48
N THR A 138 26.51 13.10 -26.83
CA THR A 138 25.61 12.06 -27.42
C THR A 138 24.33 11.90 -26.59
N LYS A 139 23.17 12.12 -27.22
CA LYS A 139 21.82 11.83 -26.74
C LYS A 139 21.53 10.32 -26.74
N ARG A 140 20.82 9.82 -25.73
CA ARG A 140 20.06 8.55 -25.68
C ARG A 140 19.29 8.58 -24.37
N GLY A 141 17.99 8.43 -24.24
CA GLY A 141 16.84 8.22 -25.12
C GLY A 141 15.71 8.03 -24.11
N GLN A 142 14.65 8.84 -24.17
CA GLN A 142 13.51 8.70 -23.27
C GLN A 142 12.77 7.41 -23.61
N SER A 143 12.73 6.43 -22.71
CA SER A 143 11.74 5.34 -22.79
C SER A 143 10.55 5.73 -21.92
N SER A 144 9.38 5.85 -22.55
CA SER A 144 8.12 6.20 -21.91
C SER A 144 7.58 5.02 -21.09
N ILE A 145 6.71 5.34 -20.13
CA ILE A 145 6.06 4.42 -19.19
C ILE A 145 5.13 3.40 -19.88
N GLU A 146 4.86 3.56 -21.17
CA GLU A 146 3.93 2.72 -21.94
C GLU A 146 4.46 1.31 -22.22
N ASP A 147 5.79 1.09 -22.22
CA ASP A 147 6.39 -0.23 -22.48
C ASP A 147 6.11 -1.26 -21.36
N TYR A 148 5.57 -0.83 -20.21
CA TYR A 148 5.26 -1.71 -19.09
C TYR A 148 3.84 -2.28 -19.08
N MET A 149 2.91 -1.78 -19.91
CA MET A 149 1.48 -2.04 -19.72
C MET A 149 0.84 -3.12 -20.61
N PHE A 150 1.55 -3.70 -21.57
CA PHE A 150 0.99 -4.76 -22.42
C PHE A 150 1.93 -5.95 -22.59
N LYS A 151 1.95 -6.85 -21.59
CA LYS A 151 2.35 -8.24 -21.79
C LYS A 151 1.17 -9.14 -21.48
N ASP A 152 0.43 -9.49 -22.53
CA ASP A 152 -0.60 -10.52 -22.51
C ASP A 152 0.03 -11.90 -22.23
N THR A 153 0.01 -12.34 -20.98
CA THR A 153 0.24 -13.73 -20.64
C THR A 153 -1.04 -14.53 -20.82
N LYS A 154 -1.11 -15.32 -21.91
CA LYS A 154 -2.13 -16.37 -22.12
C LYS A 154 -2.00 -17.47 -21.05
N PRO A 155 -3.11 -18.04 -20.54
CA PRO A 155 -3.04 -19.13 -19.57
C PRO A 155 -2.71 -20.46 -20.26
N SER A 156 -1.73 -21.19 -19.75
CA SER A 156 -1.45 -22.57 -20.18
C SER A 156 -2.42 -23.54 -19.50
N GLY A 157 -3.35 -24.10 -20.26
CA GLY A 157 -4.23 -25.17 -19.78
C GLY A 157 -3.49 -26.49 -19.58
N LYS A 158 -3.53 -27.05 -18.38
CA LYS A 158 -3.27 -28.48 -18.15
C LYS A 158 -4.58 -29.20 -17.91
N ARG A 159 -4.94 -30.03 -18.89
CA ARG A 159 -6.13 -30.88 -18.93
C ARG A 159 -5.79 -32.21 -18.24
N PHE A 160 -6.35 -32.46 -17.07
CA PHE A 160 -6.26 -33.78 -16.43
C PHE A 160 -7.26 -34.73 -17.11
N LYS A 161 -6.76 -35.86 -17.63
CA LYS A 161 -7.59 -36.94 -18.17
C LYS A 161 -8.18 -37.75 -17.00
N LYS A 162 -9.47 -38.07 -17.12
CA LYS A 162 -10.15 -39.11 -16.35
C LYS A 162 -9.65 -40.49 -16.79
#